data_AF-A0A1V1P1B8-F1
#
_entry.id   AF-A0A1V1P1B8-F1
#
_cell.length_a   1.000
_cell.length_b   1.000
_cell.length_c   1.000
_cell.angle_alpha   90.00
_cell.angle_beta   90.00
_cell.angle_gamma   90.00
#
_symmetry.space_group_name_H-M   'P 1'
#
loop_
_entity.id
_entity.type
_entity.pdbx_description
1 polymer ?
#
loop_
_entity_poly.entity_id
_entity_poly.type
_entity_poly.pdbx_seq_one_letter_code
_entity_poly.pdbx_strand_id
1 'polypeptide(L)'
;MVNSLSVKGGEFDVLAYKDNCLFMIEAKLTYLRISVRGITQQYEIFEKAGKQLKRNIQLLHDKYSMVAKKLNIHIPFESLKIIPLIVSTSFEYDHYFFQDIEKSACLNCSTFYKTALEGLLFGERR
;
A
#
# COMPACT_ATOMS: atom_id res chain seq x y z
N MET A 1 -11.48 4.06 -10.32
CA MET A 1 -11.04 2.86 -11.07
C MET A 1 -9.80 2.32 -10.37
N VAL A 2 -9.79 1.03 -10.03
CA VAL A 2 -8.63 0.35 -9.44
C VAL A 2 -7.96 -0.44 -10.56
N ASN A 3 -6.71 -0.14 -10.88
CA ASN A 3 -5.98 -0.82 -11.96
C ASN A 3 -4.85 -1.66 -11.34
N SER A 4 -4.86 -2.98 -11.57
CA SER A 4 -3.70 -3.83 -11.28
C SER A 4 -2.61 -3.55 -12.32
N LEU A 5 -1.39 -3.26 -11.88
CA LEU A 5 -0.30 -2.87 -12.77
C LEU A 5 0.84 -3.89 -12.74
N SER A 6 1.02 -4.62 -13.84
CA SER A 6 2.23 -5.40 -14.07
C SER A 6 3.29 -4.52 -14.77
N VAL A 7 4.47 -4.44 -14.16
CA VAL A 7 5.67 -3.80 -14.72
C VAL A 7 6.74 -4.89 -14.85
N LYS A 8 7.42 -5.02 -15.99
CA LYS A 8 8.52 -6.00 -16.11
C LYS A 8 9.55 -5.74 -15.00
N GLY A 9 9.71 -6.70 -14.08
CA GLY A 9 10.62 -6.61 -12.93
C GLY A 9 9.96 -6.30 -11.58
N GLY A 10 8.66 -5.99 -11.54
CA GLY A 10 7.89 -5.75 -10.30
C GLY A 10 6.40 -5.98 -10.46
N GLU A 11 5.80 -6.66 -9.48
CA GLU A 11 4.35 -6.91 -9.44
C GLU A 11 3.75 -6.02 -8.35
N PHE A 12 2.84 -5.13 -8.76
CA PHE A 12 2.06 -4.29 -7.84
C PHE A 12 0.65 -4.87 -7.78
N ASP A 13 0.21 -5.28 -6.59
CA ASP A 13 -1.17 -5.77 -6.43
C ASP A 13 -2.16 -4.65 -6.77
N VAL A 14 -1.96 -3.47 -6.17
CA VAL A 14 -2.76 -2.28 -6.47
C VAL A 14 -1.91 -1.00 -6.44
N LEU A 15 -2.11 -0.16 -7.46
CA LEU A 15 -1.69 1.24 -7.47
C LEU A 15 -2.91 2.13 -7.65
N ALA A 16 -3.01 3.17 -6.83
CA ALA A 16 -4.07 4.17 -6.94
C ALA A 16 -3.51 5.57 -6.78
N TYR A 17 -3.92 6.50 -7.65
CA TYR A 17 -3.49 7.89 -7.60
C TYR A 17 -4.68 8.80 -7.30
N LYS A 18 -4.51 9.72 -6.36
CA LYS A 18 -5.46 10.80 -6.05
C LYS A 18 -4.77 11.93 -5.31
N ASP A 19 -5.08 13.18 -5.63
CA ASP A 19 -4.64 14.36 -4.86
C ASP A 19 -3.11 14.36 -4.59
N ASN A 20 -2.31 14.13 -5.63
CA ASN A 20 -0.83 13.99 -5.59
C ASN A 20 -0.30 12.83 -4.74
N CYS A 21 -1.18 11.98 -4.21
CA CYS A 21 -0.84 10.79 -3.45
C CYS A 21 -0.92 9.55 -4.34
N LEU A 22 0.14 8.74 -4.34
CA LEU A 22 0.16 7.43 -4.96
C LEU A 22 0.17 6.36 -3.86
N PHE A 23 -0.95 5.67 -3.74
CA PHE A 23 -1.10 4.53 -2.85
C PHE A 23 -0.51 3.30 -3.53
N MET A 24 0.42 2.65 -2.83
CA MET A 24 1.04 1.41 -3.26
C MET A 24 0.68 0.32 -2.25
N ILE A 25 -0.18 -0.60 -2.67
CA ILE A 25 -0.78 -1.56 -1.76
C ILE A 25 -0.28 -2.95 -2.11
N GLU A 26 0.18 -3.65 -1.09
CA GLU A 26 0.44 -5.09 -1.14
C GLU A 26 -0.66 -5.81 -0.34
N ALA A 27 -1.47 -6.60 -1.03
CA ALA A 27 -2.63 -7.28 -0.47
C ALA A 27 -2.29 -8.74 -0.13
N LYS A 28 -2.44 -9.13 1.13
CA LYS A 28 -2.21 -10.51 1.59
C LYS A 28 -3.49 -11.13 2.11
N LEU A 29 -3.90 -12.23 1.48
CA LEU A 29 -4.97 -13.07 2.01
C LEU A 29 -4.43 -13.85 3.20
N THR A 30 -5.11 -13.71 4.34
CA THR A 30 -4.77 -14.37 5.60
C THR A 30 -5.97 -15.17 6.10
N TYR A 31 -5.75 -16.39 6.55
CA TYR A 31 -6.78 -17.26 7.11
C TYR A 31 -6.84 -17.09 8.64
N LEU A 32 -8.03 -17.16 9.23
CA LEU A 32 -8.22 -17.24 10.69
C LEU A 32 -7.51 -18.48 11.23
N ARG A 33 -6.64 -18.29 12.23
CA ARG A 33 -5.83 -19.39 12.81
C ARG A 33 -5.96 -19.43 14.33
N ILE A 34 -5.79 -20.64 14.87
CA ILE A 34 -5.92 -20.96 16.30
C ILE A 34 -4.61 -21.51 16.90
N SER A 35 -3.51 -21.57 16.13
CA SER A 35 -2.25 -22.16 16.58
C SER A 35 -1.07 -21.17 16.50
N VAL A 36 -0.16 -21.27 17.46
CA VAL A 36 1.03 -20.40 17.57
C VAL A 36 1.89 -20.44 16.30
N ARG A 37 2.04 -21.62 15.69
CA ARG A 37 2.76 -21.77 14.41
C ARG A 37 2.13 -20.95 13.28
N GLY A 38 0.81 -20.82 13.28
CA GLY A 38 0.07 -20.00 12.33
C GLY A 38 0.39 -18.50 12.47
N ILE A 39 0.55 -18.03 13.71
CA ILE A 39 0.88 -16.64 14.04
C ILE A 39 2.28 -16.30 13.54
N THR A 40 3.29 -17.15 13.81
CA THR A 40 4.67 -16.92 13.34
C THR A 40 4.77 -16.85 11.81
N GLN A 41 4.05 -17.74 11.10
CA GLN A 41 4.01 -17.71 9.64
C GLN A 41 3.41 -16.41 9.10
N GLN A 42 2.43 -15.84 9.80
CA GLN A 42 1.80 -14.59 9.40
C GLN A 42 2.74 -13.39 9.53
N TYR A 43 3.55 -13.35 10.59
CA TYR A 43 4.61 -12.36 10.73
C TYR A 43 5.57 -12.39 9.52
N GLU A 44 6.05 -13.57 9.13
CA GLU A 44 6.95 -13.70 7.97
C GLU A 44 6.31 -13.27 6.66
N ILE A 45 5.00 -13.50 6.48
CA ILE A 45 4.25 -13.05 5.30
C ILE A 45 4.25 -11.52 5.21
N PHE A 46 3.96 -10.83 6.31
CA PHE A 46 3.94 -9.37 6.34
C PHE A 46 5.34 -8.77 6.26
N GLU A 47 6.35 -9.42 6.85
CA GLU A 47 7.74 -9.01 6.68
C GLU A 47 8.18 -9.08 5.20
N LYS A 48 7.79 -10.15 4.50
CA LYS A 48 8.03 -10.28 3.06
C LYS A 48 7.25 -9.24 2.25
N ALA A 49 6.02 -8.92 2.62
CA ALA A 49 5.22 -7.87 2.00
C ALA A 49 5.91 -6.49 2.12
N GLY A 50 6.43 -6.14 3.30
CA GLY A 50 7.20 -4.91 3.50
C GLY A 50 8.47 -4.87 2.64
N LYS A 51 9.19 -5.99 2.53
CA LYS A 51 10.37 -6.11 1.64
C LYS A 51 10.00 -5.94 0.17
N GLN A 52 8.86 -6.47 -0.26
CA GLN A 52 8.35 -6.35 -1.62
C GLN A 52 7.97 -4.89 -1.94
N LEU A 53 7.27 -4.21 -1.03
CA LEU A 53 6.95 -2.78 -1.19
C LEU A 53 8.20 -1.90 -1.27
N LYS A 54 9.21 -2.11 -0.41
CA LYS A 54 10.48 -1.37 -0.51
C LYS A 54 11.13 -1.51 -1.89
N ARG A 55 11.16 -2.73 -2.45
CA ARG A 55 11.68 -2.98 -3.81
C ARG A 55 10.80 -2.31 -4.87
N ASN A 56 9.49 -2.40 -4.73
CA ASN A 56 8.53 -1.81 -5.65
C ASN A 56 8.59 -0.26 -5.67
N ILE A 57 8.89 0.39 -4.54
CA ILE A 57 9.15 1.83 -4.48
C ILE A 57 10.42 2.20 -5.28
N GLN A 58 11.49 1.41 -5.15
CA GLN A 58 12.71 1.63 -5.94
C GLN A 58 12.43 1.44 -7.44
N LEU A 59 11.68 0.39 -7.82
CA LEU A 59 11.29 0.15 -9.21
C LEU A 59 10.36 1.24 -9.75
N LEU A 60 9.48 1.80 -8.92
CA LEU A 60 8.61 2.90 -9.30
C LEU A 60 9.41 4.12 -9.74
N HIS A 61 10.49 4.47 -9.03
CA HIS A 61 11.36 5.57 -9.41
C HIS A 61 11.90 5.38 -10.84
N ASP A 62 12.42 4.19 -11.15
CA ASP A 62 12.99 3.88 -12.47
C ASP A 62 11.96 3.75 -13.59
N LYS A 63 10.70 3.46 -13.23
CA LYS A 63 9.60 3.20 -14.19
C LYS A 63 8.48 4.24 -14.10
N TYR A 64 8.74 5.38 -13.45
CA TYR A 64 7.70 6.36 -13.13
C TYR A 64 6.94 6.84 -14.35
N SER A 65 7.65 7.17 -15.44
CA SER A 65 7.04 7.67 -16.68
C SER A 65 5.94 6.75 -17.23
N MET A 66 6.14 5.42 -17.14
CA MET A 66 5.15 4.43 -17.58
C MET A 66 3.96 4.37 -16.62
N VAL A 67 4.21 4.42 -15.31
CA VAL A 67 3.16 4.41 -14.28
C VAL A 67 2.31 5.67 -14.37
N ALA A 68 2.95 6.83 -14.48
CA ALA A 68 2.32 8.12 -14.64
C ALA A 68 1.38 8.15 -15.85
N LYS A 69 1.85 7.63 -17.00
CA LYS A 69 1.01 7.51 -18.20
C LYS A 69 -0.21 6.61 -17.99
N LYS A 70 -0.06 5.45 -17.33
CA LYS A 70 -1.16 4.51 -17.11
C LYS A 70 -2.19 5.00 -16.08
N LEU A 71 -1.77 5.82 -15.12
CA LEU A 71 -2.61 6.38 -14.05
C LEU A 71 -3.04 7.83 -14.31
N ASN A 72 -2.72 8.40 -15.48
CA ASN A 72 -2.97 9.80 -15.85
C ASN A 72 -2.43 10.80 -14.80
N ILE A 73 -1.19 10.59 -14.36
CA ILE A 73 -0.48 11.47 -13.44
C ILE A 73 0.30 12.51 -14.25
N HIS A 74 0.11 13.78 -13.93
CA HIS A 74 0.71 14.92 -14.64
C HIS A 74 1.79 15.67 -13.85
N ILE A 75 2.08 15.22 -12.62
CA ILE A 75 3.09 15.84 -11.75
C ILE A 75 4.43 15.10 -11.84
N PRO A 76 5.55 15.74 -11.49
CA PRO A 76 6.85 15.06 -11.41
C PRO A 76 6.91 14.10 -10.21
N PHE A 77 7.82 13.12 -10.25
CA PHE A 77 7.94 12.07 -9.22
C PHE A 77 8.24 12.68 -7.84
N GLU A 78 9.06 13.73 -7.80
CA GLU A 78 9.49 14.43 -6.59
C GLU A 78 8.34 15.16 -5.89
N SER A 79 7.25 15.46 -6.61
CA SER A 79 6.03 16.07 -6.06
C SER A 79 5.00 15.04 -5.60
N LEU A 80 5.26 13.75 -5.82
CA LEU A 80 4.34 12.67 -5.53
C LEU A 80 4.53 12.19 -4.08
N LYS A 81 3.44 12.13 -3.32
CA LYS A 81 3.45 11.51 -2.00
C LYS A 81 3.19 10.01 -2.15
N ILE A 82 4.21 9.18 -1.96
CA ILE A 82 4.06 7.72 -1.98
C ILE A 82 3.56 7.24 -0.62
N ILE A 83 2.44 6.52 -0.62
CA ILE A 83 1.82 5.95 0.59
C ILE A 83 1.83 4.42 0.44
N PRO A 84 2.87 3.72 0.94
CA PRO A 84 2.91 2.27 0.93
C PRO A 84 2.00 1.71 2.04
N LEU A 85 1.25 0.64 1.73
CA LEU A 85 0.35 0.00 2.68
C LEU A 85 0.39 -1.53 2.51
N ILE A 86 0.47 -2.25 3.63
CA ILE A 86 0.21 -3.68 3.64
C ILE A 86 -1.24 -3.87 4.06
N VAL A 87 -2.04 -4.53 3.22
CA VAL A 87 -3.46 -4.76 3.50
C VAL A 87 -3.73 -6.25 3.63
N SER A 88 -4.45 -6.66 4.66
CA SER A 88 -4.82 -8.07 4.82
C SER A 88 -6.23 -8.29 5.33
N THR A 89 -6.74 -9.51 5.23
CA THR A 89 -8.05 -9.89 5.77
C THR A 89 -8.05 -10.15 7.28
N SER A 90 -6.88 -10.13 7.94
CA SER A 90 -6.72 -10.40 9.36
C SER A 90 -6.52 -9.12 10.16
N PHE A 91 -7.05 -9.09 11.39
CA PHE A 91 -6.78 -8.02 12.36
C PHE A 91 -5.47 -8.22 13.13
N GLU A 92 -4.81 -9.37 12.99
CA GLU A 92 -3.50 -9.56 13.62
C GLU A 92 -2.49 -8.57 13.06
N TYR A 93 -1.66 -8.04 13.95
CA TYR A 93 -0.65 -7.02 13.63
C TYR A 93 -1.21 -5.75 12.99
N ASP A 94 -2.47 -5.40 13.28
CA ASP A 94 -3.00 -4.10 12.84
C ASP A 94 -2.22 -2.94 13.42
N HIS A 95 -1.95 -1.94 12.57
CA HIS A 95 -1.10 -0.78 12.86
C HIS A 95 0.36 -1.14 13.21
N TYR A 96 0.75 -2.40 13.05
CA TYR A 96 2.13 -2.82 13.20
C TYR A 96 2.93 -2.44 11.95
N PHE A 97 4.19 -2.09 12.14
CA PHE A 97 5.08 -1.69 11.06
C PHE A 97 5.99 -2.83 10.63
N PHE A 98 5.90 -3.21 9.36
CA PHE A 98 6.82 -4.16 8.73
C PHE A 98 7.67 -3.41 7.72
N GLN A 99 8.98 -3.34 7.96
CA GLN A 99 9.89 -2.57 7.10
C GLN A 99 9.46 -1.08 7.01
N ASP A 100 9.11 -0.47 8.14
CA ASP A 100 8.63 0.93 8.21
C ASP A 100 7.31 1.20 7.47
N ILE A 101 6.58 0.15 7.08
CA ILE A 101 5.30 0.22 6.38
C ILE A 101 4.22 -0.32 7.29
N GLU A 102 3.18 0.47 7.49
CA GLU A 102 2.04 0.09 8.30
C GLU A 102 1.23 -1.03 7.64
N LYS A 103 0.85 -2.02 8.42
CA LYS A 103 -0.16 -3.02 8.06
C LYS A 103 -1.52 -2.61 8.58
N SER A 104 -2.53 -2.72 7.74
CA SER A 104 -3.94 -2.46 8.07
C SER A 104 -4.85 -3.60 7.60
N ALA A 105 -5.88 -3.91 8.37
CA ALA A 105 -6.93 -4.84 7.97
C ALA A 105 -7.79 -4.19 6.87
N CYS A 106 -8.25 -4.99 5.91
CA CYS A 106 -9.01 -4.52 4.75
C CYS A 106 -10.32 -3.84 5.16
N LEU A 107 -10.95 -4.28 6.27
CA LEU A 107 -12.12 -3.62 6.83
C LEU A 107 -11.80 -2.18 7.25
N ASN A 108 -10.64 -1.98 7.90
CA ASN A 108 -10.15 -0.66 8.30
C ASN A 108 -9.72 0.17 7.10
N CYS A 109 -9.24 -0.44 6.02
CA CYS A 109 -8.95 0.28 4.78
C CYS A 109 -10.20 0.96 4.20
N SER A 110 -11.40 0.36 4.23
CA SER A 110 -12.59 1.05 3.73
C SER A 110 -12.87 2.37 4.46
N THR A 111 -12.61 2.39 5.78
CA THR A 111 -12.69 3.58 6.64
C THR A 111 -11.52 4.52 6.41
N PHE A 112 -10.29 4.02 6.31
CA PHE A 112 -9.09 4.83 6.08
C PHE A 112 -9.10 5.47 4.68
N TYR A 113 -9.63 4.77 3.67
CA TYR A 113 -9.87 5.34 2.35
C TYR A 113 -10.99 6.36 2.39
N LYS A 114 -12.13 6.10 3.06
CA LYS A 114 -13.14 7.15 3.23
C LYS A 114 -12.57 8.37 3.95
N THR A 115 -11.88 8.20 5.06
CA THR A 115 -11.27 9.30 5.83
C THR A 115 -10.08 9.94 5.12
N ALA A 116 -9.30 9.25 4.30
CA ALA A 116 -8.24 9.87 3.48
C ALA A 116 -8.84 10.60 2.26
N LEU A 117 -9.96 10.09 1.73
CA LEU A 117 -10.71 10.71 0.64
C LEU A 117 -11.55 11.91 1.11
N GLU A 118 -12.05 11.90 2.34
CA GLU A 118 -12.89 12.93 2.98
C GLU A 118 -12.08 13.87 3.88
N GLY A 119 -10.96 13.42 4.46
CA GLY A 119 -10.18 14.10 5.50
C GLY A 119 -8.91 14.81 5.02
N LEU A 120 -8.62 14.81 3.71
CA LEU A 120 -7.78 15.86 3.08
C LEU A 120 -8.47 17.25 3.08
N LEU A 121 -9.65 17.38 3.72
CA LEU A 121 -10.33 18.64 4.03
C LEU A 121 -10.09 19.18 5.45
N PHE A 122 -9.37 18.47 6.33
CA PHE A 122 -8.81 19.10 7.52
C PHE A 122 -7.38 19.51 7.25
N GLY A 123 -7.26 20.52 6.38
CA GLY A 123 -6.22 21.51 6.61
C GLY A 123 -6.38 21.98 8.05
N GLU A 124 -5.33 21.79 8.84
CA GLU A 124 -5.17 22.53 10.07
C GLU A 124 -5.32 24.01 9.68
N ARG A 125 -6.46 24.60 10.03
CA ARG A 125 -6.48 26.04 10.30
C ARG A 125 -5.58 26.22 11.50
N ARG A 126 -4.35 26.66 11.26
CA ARG A 126 -3.63 27.65 12.06
C ARG A 126 -2.40 28.12 11.30
#